data_AF-A0A505CDG8-F1
#
_entry.id   AF-A0A505CDG8-F1
#
_cell.length_a   1.000
_cell.length_b   1.000
_cell.length_c   1.000
_cell.angle_alpha   90.00
_cell.angle_beta   90.00
_cell.angle_gamma   90.00
#
_symmetry.space_group_name_H-M   'P 1'
#
loop_
_entity.id
_entity.type
_entity.pdbx_description
1 polymer ?
#
loop_
_entity_poly.entity_id
_entity_poly.type
_entity_poly.pdbx_seq_one_letter_code
_entity_poly.pdbx_strand_id
1 'polypeptide(L)'
;MQNNHKGILNMVMQKWLNSDYLIIDTETTGLDNNAEVIEIAIINMHGDVLLNSLIKPTCSIPAAVTKINNITDEMVADAPLWRDV
;
A
#
# COMPACT_ATOMS: atom_id res chain seq x y z
N MET A 1 -2.43 34.08 16.18
CA MET A 1 -1.88 32.77 16.61
C MET A 1 -2.33 31.60 15.72
N GLN A 2 -3.52 31.64 15.07
CA GLN A 2 -3.99 30.58 14.18
C GLN A 2 -3.25 30.48 12.82
N ASN A 3 -2.61 31.57 12.36
CA ASN A 3 -1.92 31.62 11.05
C ASN A 3 -0.54 30.93 11.00
N ASN A 4 0.14 30.76 12.13
CA ASN A 4 1.50 30.18 12.13
C ASN A 4 1.48 28.66 11.93
N HIS A 5 0.50 27.97 12.48
CA HIS A 5 0.34 26.52 12.30
C HIS A 5 0.08 26.15 10.84
N LYS A 6 -0.74 26.94 10.14
CA LYS A 6 -0.97 26.77 8.69
C LYS A 6 0.31 27.02 7.87
N GLY A 7 1.11 28.03 8.25
CA GLY A 7 2.38 28.30 7.59
C GLY A 7 3.40 27.17 7.74
N ILE A 8 3.53 26.61 8.95
CA ILE A 8 4.42 25.47 9.21
C ILE A 8 3.93 24.22 8.46
N LEU A 9 2.62 23.93 8.50
CA LEU A 9 2.05 22.78 7.78
C LEU A 9 2.31 22.89 6.27
N ASN A 10 2.06 24.07 5.67
CA ASN A 10 2.34 24.31 4.26
C ASN A 10 3.82 24.09 3.93
N MET A 11 4.74 24.57 4.76
CA MET A 11 6.17 24.37 4.55
C MET A 11 6.56 22.89 4.59
N VAL A 12 6.03 22.13 5.54
CA VAL A 12 6.28 20.68 5.65
C VAL A 12 5.69 19.94 4.45
N MET A 13 4.46 20.24 4.06
CA MET A 13 3.82 19.62 2.88
C MET A 13 4.60 19.92 1.60
N GLN A 14 5.02 21.17 1.39
CA GLN A 14 5.84 21.52 0.23
C GLN A 14 7.20 20.80 0.25
N LYS A 15 7.80 20.61 1.42
CA LYS A 15 9.04 19.83 1.53
C LYS A 15 8.81 18.37 1.15
N TRP A 16 7.70 17.76 1.57
CA TRP A 16 7.36 16.39 1.19
C TRP A 16 7.06 16.28 -0.31
N LEU A 17 6.23 17.18 -0.86
CA LEU A 17 5.86 17.17 -2.28
C LEU A 17 7.05 17.37 -3.22
N ASN A 18 8.12 18.04 -2.77
CA ASN A 18 9.36 18.25 -3.53
C ASN A 18 10.47 17.25 -3.17
N SER A 19 10.16 16.17 -2.45
CA SER A 19 11.13 15.12 -2.09
C SER A 19 10.95 13.86 -2.94
N ASP A 20 11.97 13.01 -2.96
CA ASP A 20 11.92 11.71 -3.64
C ASP A 20 11.36 10.59 -2.73
N TYR A 21 10.50 10.95 -1.77
CA TYR A 21 9.85 9.95 -0.92
C TYR A 21 8.89 9.08 -1.71
N LEU A 22 8.78 7.83 -1.26
CA LEU A 22 7.84 6.87 -1.80
C LEU A 22 6.81 6.55 -0.71
N ILE A 23 5.54 6.55 -1.09
CA ILE A 23 4.46 6.06 -0.25
C ILE A 23 4.22 4.61 -0.62
N ILE A 24 4.28 3.73 0.37
CA ILE A 24 4.08 2.30 0.21
C ILE A 24 2.85 1.92 1.03
N ASP A 25 1.96 1.17 0.42
CA ASP A 25 0.80 0.57 1.07
C ASP A 25 0.73 -0.92 0.73
N THR A 26 0.21 -1.72 1.66
CA THR A 26 0.13 -3.16 1.52
C THR A 26 -1.16 -3.71 2.09
N GLU A 27 -1.76 -4.65 1.39
CA GLU A 27 -2.82 -5.51 1.92
C GLU A 27 -2.26 -6.89 2.22
N THR A 28 -2.76 -7.53 3.28
CA THR A 28 -2.19 -8.78 3.80
C THR A 28 -3.27 -9.78 4.18
N THR A 29 -2.94 -11.07 4.24
CA THR A 29 -3.83 -12.13 4.72
C THR A 29 -4.09 -12.09 6.23
N GLY A 30 -3.47 -11.17 6.97
CA GLY A 30 -3.59 -11.07 8.43
C GLY A 30 -2.54 -10.13 9.05
N LEU A 31 -2.41 -10.16 10.38
CA LEU A 31 -1.46 -9.30 11.12
C LEU A 31 -0.40 -10.09 11.92
N ASP A 32 -0.39 -11.41 11.79
CA ASP A 32 0.57 -12.27 12.48
C ASP A 32 1.83 -12.52 11.63
N ASN A 33 2.80 -13.23 12.20
CA ASN A 33 4.08 -13.48 11.54
C ASN A 33 4.01 -14.44 10.33
N ASN A 34 2.86 -15.05 10.09
CA ASN A 34 2.60 -15.90 8.93
C ASN A 34 1.73 -15.19 7.87
N ALA A 35 1.32 -13.94 8.11
CA ALA A 35 0.57 -13.18 7.13
C ALA A 35 1.42 -12.92 5.87
N GLU A 36 0.78 -13.05 4.71
CA GLU A 36 1.38 -12.84 3.41
C GLU A 36 0.81 -11.57 2.78
N VAL A 37 1.64 -10.84 2.04
CA VAL A 37 1.19 -9.69 1.24
C VAL A 37 0.37 -10.19 0.06
N ILE A 38 -0.79 -9.59 -0.17
CA ILE A 38 -1.70 -9.88 -1.29
C ILE A 38 -1.89 -8.70 -2.24
N GLU A 39 -1.48 -7.50 -1.82
CA GLU A 39 -1.33 -6.32 -2.68
C GLU A 39 -0.17 -5.46 -2.18
N ILE A 40 0.57 -4.86 -3.11
CA ILE A 40 1.51 -3.77 -2.82
C ILE A 40 1.33 -2.64 -3.83
N ALA A 41 1.24 -1.42 -3.31
CA ALA A 41 1.19 -0.19 -4.09
C ALA A 41 2.31 0.75 -3.66
N ILE A 42 2.99 1.35 -4.65
CA ILE A 42 4.05 2.33 -4.45
C ILE A 42 3.77 3.53 -5.36
N ILE A 43 3.67 4.72 -4.76
CA ILE A 43 3.59 5.99 -5.50
C ILE A 43 4.73 6.92 -5.09
N ASN A 44 5.12 7.81 -5.99
CA ASN A 44 6.00 8.94 -5.64
C ASN A 44 5.18 10.12 -5.08
N MET A 45 5.86 11.18 -4.65
CA MET A 45 5.22 12.39 -4.12
C MET A 45 4.45 13.22 -5.16
N HIS A 46 4.65 12.94 -6.46
CA HIS A 46 3.85 13.51 -7.56
C HIS A 46 2.54 12.74 -7.80
N GLY A 47 2.36 11.58 -7.15
CA GLY A 47 1.22 10.71 -7.34
C GLY A 47 1.37 9.72 -8.49
N ASP A 48 2.56 9.62 -9.11
CA ASP A 48 2.80 8.62 -10.14
C ASP A 48 2.89 7.24 -9.50
N VAL A 49 2.16 6.28 -10.06
CA VAL A 49 2.20 4.88 -9.66
C VAL A 49 3.50 4.26 -10.19
N LEU A 50 4.37 3.85 -9.27
CA LEU A 50 5.63 3.16 -9.59
C LEU A 50 5.46 1.64 -9.58
N LEU A 51 4.60 1.14 -8.69
CA LEU A 51 4.21 -0.26 -8.60
C LEU A 51 2.75 -0.33 -8.12
N ASN A 52 1.98 -1.23 -8.72
CA ASN A 52 0.67 -1.61 -8.23
C ASN A 52 0.43 -3.05 -8.65
N SER A 53 0.53 -3.99 -7.71
CA SER A 53 0.46 -5.41 -8.00
C SER A 53 -0.34 -6.15 -6.94
N LEU A 54 -1.27 -6.97 -7.40
CA LEU A 54 -1.75 -8.11 -6.63
C LEU A 54 -0.63 -9.15 -6.51
N ILE A 55 -0.65 -9.93 -5.44
CA ILE A 55 0.34 -10.97 -5.15
C ILE A 55 -0.39 -12.24 -4.76
N LYS A 56 0.03 -13.37 -5.30
CA LYS A 56 -0.53 -14.69 -4.97
C LYS A 56 0.07 -15.21 -3.67
N PRO A 57 -0.74 -15.34 -2.59
CA PRO A 57 -0.29 -15.96 -1.34
C PRO A 57 -0.19 -17.49 -1.49
N THR A 58 0.47 -18.13 -0.53
CA THR A 58 0.53 -19.59 -0.43
C THR A 58 -0.65 -20.18 0.35
N CYS A 59 -1.43 -19.34 1.04
CA CYS A 59 -2.66 -19.69 1.75
C CYS A 59 -3.91 -19.02 1.14
N SER A 60 -5.10 -19.51 1.48
CA SER A 60 -6.36 -18.84 1.11
C SER A 60 -6.53 -17.55 1.92
N ILE A 61 -7.07 -16.51 1.28
CA ILE A 61 -7.35 -15.23 1.92
C ILE A 61 -8.53 -15.41 2.90
N PRO A 62 -8.38 -15.08 4.21
CA PRO A 62 -9.49 -15.18 5.15
C PRO A 62 -10.66 -14.28 4.75
N ALA A 63 -11.89 -14.78 4.81
CA ALA A 63 -13.07 -13.99 4.42
C ALA A 63 -13.22 -12.66 5.19
N ALA A 64 -12.72 -12.59 6.43
CA ALA A 64 -12.70 -11.36 7.21
C ALA A 64 -11.75 -10.30 6.62
N VAL A 65 -10.63 -10.72 6.02
CA VAL A 65 -9.66 -9.87 5.35
C VAL A 65 -10.24 -9.39 4.02
N THR A 66 -10.79 -10.29 3.21
CA THR A 66 -11.52 -9.92 1.97
C THR A 66 -12.63 -8.92 2.25
N LYS A 67 -13.33 -9.01 3.40
CA LYS A 67 -14.35 -8.02 3.77
C LYS A 67 -13.79 -6.62 4.04
N ILE A 68 -12.52 -6.51 4.42
CA ILE A 68 -11.84 -5.25 4.72
C ILE A 68 -11.29 -4.63 3.43
N ASN A 69 -10.53 -5.41 2.65
CA ASN A 69 -9.79 -4.91 1.49
C ASN A 69 -10.42 -5.22 0.13
N ASN A 70 -11.47 -6.06 0.09
CA ASN A 70 -12.19 -6.47 -1.12
C ASN A 70 -11.35 -7.32 -2.11
N ILE A 71 -10.24 -7.93 -1.65
CA ILE A 71 -9.42 -8.82 -2.47
C ILE A 71 -9.84 -10.27 -2.22
N THR A 72 -10.17 -10.98 -3.29
CA THR A 72 -10.58 -12.40 -3.24
C THR A 72 -9.48 -13.34 -3.74
N ASP A 73 -9.57 -14.62 -3.38
CA ASP A 73 -8.64 -15.66 -3.87
C ASP A 73 -8.61 -15.74 -5.40
N GLU A 74 -9.73 -15.48 -6.08
CA GLU A 74 -9.83 -15.46 -7.54
C GLU A 74 -9.04 -14.31 -8.17
N MET A 75 -9.02 -13.14 -7.53
CA MET A 75 -8.28 -11.98 -8.02
C MET A 75 -6.78 -12.20 -8.01
N VAL A 76 -6.27 -12.97 -7.04
CA VAL A 76 -4.85 -13.27 -6.87
C VAL A 76 -4.43 -14.60 -7.51
N ALA A 77 -5.35 -15.33 -8.13
CA ALA A 77 -5.09 -16.70 -8.62
C ALA A 77 -3.98 -16.76 -9.68
N ASP A 78 -3.91 -15.74 -10.53
CA ASP A 78 -2.92 -15.61 -11.62
C ASP A 78 -1.89 -14.49 -11.34
N ALA A 79 -1.90 -13.91 -10.14
CA ALA A 79 -0.94 -12.90 -9.72
C ALA A 79 0.48 -13.49 -9.55
N PRO A 80 1.54 -12.66 -9.66
CA PRO A 80 2.91 -13.09 -9.35
C PRO A 80 3.04 -13.58 -7.90
N LEU A 81 4.01 -14.46 -7.64
CA LEU A 81 4.40 -14.78 -6.27
C LEU A 81 5.17 -13.59 -5.69
N TRP A 82 5.24 -13.49 -4.36
CA TRP A 82 6.00 -12.43 -3.68
C TRP A 82 7.46 -12.30 -4.16
N ARG A 83 8.09 -13.41 -4.57
CA ARG A 83 9.49 -13.39 -5.06
C ARG A 83 9.65 -12.83 -6.48
N ASP A 84 8.56 -12.73 -7.22
CA ASP A 84 8.54 -12.27 -8.61
C ASP A 84 8.22 -10.76 -8.71
N VAL A 85 7.84 -10.14 -7.59
CA VAL A 85 7.59 -8.70 -7.43
C VAL A 85 8.79 -8.03 -6.76
#